data_AF-A0A9X3L0G2-F1
#
_entry.id   AF-A0A9X3L0G2-F1
#
_cell.length_a   1.000
_cell.length_b   1.000
_cell.length_c   1.000
_cell.angle_alpha   90.00
_cell.angle_beta   90.00
_cell.angle_gamma   90.00
#
_symmetry.space_group_name_H-M   'P 1'
#
loop_
_entity.id
_entity.type
_entity.pdbx_description
1 polymer ?
#
loop_
_entity_poly.entity_id
_entity_poly.type
_entity_poly.pdbx_seq_one_letter_code
_entity_poly.pdbx_strand_id
1 'polypeptide(L)'
;MRTLIIASFLIALNFTHAGVAQAQQDCPEGFARNAAGAPGQQCVPVPVEIRPAASAPSTPAAGAAQRWGAVAYDALSGSIGISADRASKARAEKDALAQCATKGGARCVINTTYHDQCVAVAYGPSPKGSGVLVNSVTAAGEELARMRALETCEKDTGASCQSFYTGCSLPVPAQ
;
A
#
# COMPACT_ATOMS: atom_id res chain seq x y z
N MET A 1 35.95 -59.62 69.73
CA MET A 1 36.53 -59.18 68.44
C MET A 1 36.00 -60.15 67.35
N ARG A 2 34.84 -60.09 66.69
CA ARG A 2 33.91 -59.03 66.21
C ARG A 2 34.70 -57.89 65.58
N THR A 3 34.75 -57.62 64.27
CA THR A 3 33.95 -57.94 63.06
C THR A 3 34.79 -57.35 61.88
N LEU A 4 34.73 -57.74 60.59
CA LEU A 4 33.69 -57.42 59.61
C LEU A 4 34.14 -57.96 58.23
N ILE A 5 33.41 -58.94 57.67
CA ILE A 5 33.22 -59.07 56.22
C ILE A 5 31.70 -58.98 56.02
N ILE A 6 31.33 -58.42 54.86
CA ILE A 6 30.07 -58.60 54.12
C ILE A 6 29.02 -57.49 54.30
N ALA A 7 28.56 -57.06 53.12
CA ALA A 7 27.29 -56.44 52.78
C ALA A 7 27.12 -54.99 53.23
N SER A 8 27.19 -54.05 52.29
CA SER A 8 26.04 -53.74 51.42
C SER A 8 24.83 -53.33 52.26
N PHE A 9 24.69 -52.03 52.51
CA PHE A 9 23.47 -51.27 52.24
C PHE A 9 23.61 -49.83 52.76
N LEU A 10 23.44 -48.87 51.84
CA LEU A 10 22.71 -47.60 52.03
C LEU A 10 23.27 -46.57 53.04
N ILE A 11 23.33 -45.25 52.81
CA ILE A 11 22.76 -44.30 51.86
C ILE A 11 23.57 -43.01 52.09
N ALA A 12 23.97 -42.31 51.02
CA ALA A 12 24.10 -40.85 51.06
C ALA A 12 23.92 -40.30 49.64
N LEU A 13 22.76 -39.69 49.44
CA LEU A 13 22.36 -38.92 48.26
C LEU A 13 23.44 -37.91 47.86
N ASN A 14 23.81 -37.88 46.58
CA ASN A 14 24.25 -36.65 45.93
C ASN A 14 23.62 -36.55 44.53
N PHE A 15 22.71 -35.59 44.44
CA PHE A 15 22.02 -35.10 43.26
C PHE A 15 22.97 -34.20 42.46
N THR A 16 23.25 -34.50 41.18
CA THR A 16 23.64 -33.47 40.21
C THR A 16 22.98 -33.77 38.87
N HIS A 17 22.39 -32.71 38.31
CA HIS A 17 21.34 -32.74 37.32
C HIS A 17 21.88 -32.98 35.91
N ALA A 18 21.26 -33.88 35.17
CA ALA A 18 21.31 -33.87 33.72
C ALA A 18 20.57 -32.61 33.23
N GLY A 19 21.29 -31.70 32.57
CA GLY A 19 20.65 -30.64 31.82
C GLY A 19 19.81 -31.26 30.71
N VAL A 20 18.50 -31.26 30.88
CA VAL A 20 17.57 -31.39 29.75
C VAL A 20 17.79 -30.18 28.87
N ALA A 21 18.55 -30.38 27.79
CA ALA A 21 18.49 -29.49 26.65
C ALA A 21 17.02 -29.42 26.23
N GLN A 22 16.36 -28.30 26.51
CA GLN A 22 15.06 -28.00 25.92
C GLN A 22 15.32 -27.82 24.43
N ALA A 23 15.17 -28.90 23.66
CA ALA A 23 14.89 -28.76 22.25
C ALA A 23 13.60 -27.92 22.17
N GLN A 24 13.74 -26.65 21.79
CA GLN A 24 12.61 -25.86 21.31
C GLN A 24 12.14 -26.60 20.06
N GLN A 25 11.15 -27.47 20.25
CA GLN A 25 10.45 -28.11 19.15
C GLN A 25 9.55 -27.03 18.53
N ASP A 26 10.08 -26.34 17.53
CA ASP A 26 9.26 -25.51 16.65
C ASP A 26 8.25 -26.40 15.91
N CYS A 27 7.03 -25.88 15.73
CA CYS A 27 6.00 -26.56 14.96
C CYS A 27 6.45 -26.66 13.48
N PRO A 28 6.14 -27.76 12.78
CA PRO A 28 6.41 -27.86 11.34
C PRO A 28 5.68 -26.76 10.56
N GLU A 29 6.17 -26.44 9.35
CA GLU A 29 5.58 -25.42 8.49
C GLU A 29 4.07 -25.64 8.31
N GLY A 30 3.28 -24.57 8.49
CA GLY A 30 1.81 -24.61 8.42
C GLY A 30 1.10 -24.80 9.77
N PHE A 31 1.83 -24.92 10.88
CA PHE A 31 1.25 -25.03 12.22
C PHE A 31 1.83 -23.99 13.18
N ALA A 32 0.98 -23.41 14.04
CA ALA A 32 1.39 -22.52 15.12
C ALA A 32 1.03 -23.12 16.48
N ARG A 33 1.70 -22.66 17.55
CA ARG A 33 1.30 -23.04 18.91
C ARG A 33 -0.11 -22.53 19.21
N ASN A 34 -0.92 -23.40 19.81
CA ASN A 34 -2.24 -22.99 20.29
C ASN A 34 -2.09 -21.88 21.34
N ALA A 35 -2.54 -20.67 21.00
CA ALA A 35 -2.48 -19.51 21.89
C ALA A 35 -3.53 -19.56 23.01
N ALA A 36 -4.49 -20.49 22.97
CA ALA A 36 -5.62 -20.57 23.90
C ALA A 36 -5.27 -21.13 25.31
N GLY A 37 -4.01 -21.10 25.72
CA GLY A 37 -3.60 -21.45 27.09
C GLY A 37 -3.85 -22.91 27.49
N ALA A 38 -4.07 -23.81 26.54
CA ALA A 38 -4.25 -25.23 26.82
C ALA A 38 -2.92 -25.86 27.30
N PRO A 39 -2.93 -26.70 28.36
CA PRO A 39 -1.72 -27.35 28.85
C PRO A 39 -1.24 -28.41 27.86
N GLY A 40 -0.07 -28.15 27.26
CA GLY A 40 0.59 -29.05 26.30
C GLY A 40 1.01 -28.32 25.02
N GLN A 41 2.15 -28.71 24.46
CA GLN A 41 2.65 -28.17 23.18
C GLN A 41 1.77 -28.70 22.03
N GLN A 42 0.61 -28.08 21.82
CA GLN A 42 -0.30 -28.42 20.73
C GLN A 42 -0.04 -27.50 19.55
N CYS A 43 0.47 -28.06 18.46
CA CYS A 43 0.57 -27.39 17.16
C CYS A 43 -0.79 -27.48 16.46
N VAL A 44 -1.40 -26.34 16.15
CA VAL A 44 -2.67 -26.24 15.43
C VAL A 44 -2.43 -25.64 14.04
N PRO A 45 -3.17 -26.05 12.99
CA PRO A 45 -3.05 -25.43 11.68
C PRO A 45 -3.27 -23.92 11.81
N VAL A 46 -2.38 -23.11 11.23
CA VAL A 46 -2.62 -21.66 11.18
C VAL A 46 -3.89 -21.41 10.37
N PRO A 47 -4.93 -20.77 10.96
CA PRO A 47 -6.02 -20.28 10.16
C PRO A 47 -5.44 -19.33 9.13
N VAL A 48 -5.69 -19.58 7.84
CA VAL A 48 -5.45 -18.59 6.78
C VAL A 48 -6.46 -17.47 7.03
N GLU A 49 -6.12 -16.57 7.94
CA GLU A 49 -6.69 -15.24 7.90
C GLU A 49 -6.21 -14.63 6.59
N ILE A 50 -7.09 -14.63 5.59
CA ILE A 50 -6.98 -13.71 4.47
C ILE A 50 -7.09 -12.33 5.10
N ARG A 51 -5.97 -11.80 5.59
CA ARG A 51 -5.85 -10.39 5.92
C ARG A 51 -6.20 -9.66 4.63
N PRO A 52 -7.24 -8.81 4.61
CA PRO A 52 -7.35 -7.84 3.54
C PRO A 52 -6.00 -7.14 3.51
N ALA A 53 -5.32 -7.14 2.37
CA ALA A 53 -4.15 -6.31 2.19
C ALA A 53 -4.61 -4.88 2.48
N ALA A 54 -4.33 -4.41 3.71
CA ALA A 54 -4.39 -3.01 4.01
C ALA A 54 -3.45 -2.38 2.98
N SER A 55 -4.03 -1.64 2.03
CA SER A 55 -3.32 -0.79 1.10
C SER A 55 -2.57 0.24 1.93
N ALA A 56 -1.41 -0.18 2.46
CA ALA A 56 -0.47 0.71 3.07
C ALA A 56 0.00 1.65 1.95
N PRO A 57 0.03 2.97 2.17
CA PRO A 57 0.77 3.83 1.27
C PRO A 57 2.18 3.26 1.19
N SER A 58 2.63 2.92 -0.01
CA SER A 58 3.99 2.48 -0.28
C SER A 58 4.92 3.63 0.06
N THR A 59 5.38 3.69 1.31
CA THR A 59 6.48 4.57 1.70
C THR A 59 7.66 4.17 0.83
N PRO A 60 8.19 5.07 -0.01
CA PRO A 60 9.29 4.73 -0.90
C PRO A 60 10.44 4.19 -0.04
N ALA A 61 10.98 3.02 -0.41
CA ALA A 61 12.18 2.49 0.24
C ALA A 61 13.26 3.59 0.23
N ALA A 62 14.00 3.73 1.33
CA ALA A 62 15.07 4.72 1.45
C ALA A 62 16.01 4.60 0.23
N GLY A 63 15.94 5.58 -0.69
CA GLY A 63 16.70 5.60 -1.94
C GLY A 63 15.86 5.64 -3.23
N ALA A 64 14.57 5.35 -3.21
CA ALA A 64 13.77 5.36 -4.43
C ALA A 64 13.57 6.79 -4.97
N ALA A 65 13.87 7.00 -6.25
CA ALA A 65 13.75 8.31 -6.88
C ALA A 65 12.28 8.63 -7.14
N GLN A 66 11.79 9.71 -6.50
CA GLN A 66 10.40 10.13 -6.64
C GLN A 66 10.04 10.41 -8.10
N ARG A 67 8.81 10.02 -8.47
CA ARG A 67 8.26 10.34 -9.78
C ARG A 67 7.02 11.20 -9.64
N TRP A 68 6.99 12.27 -10.43
CA TRP A 68 5.97 13.29 -10.39
C TRP A 68 5.10 13.25 -11.64
N GLY A 69 3.80 13.42 -11.43
CA GLY A 69 2.83 13.68 -12.47
C GLY A 69 1.99 14.91 -12.17
N ALA A 70 1.33 15.44 -13.20
CA ALA A 70 0.43 16.57 -13.08
C ALA A 70 -0.68 16.52 -14.14
N VAL A 71 -1.83 17.08 -13.79
CA VAL A 71 -2.99 17.28 -14.66
C VAL A 71 -3.27 18.77 -14.71
N ALA A 72 -3.36 19.32 -15.92
CA ALA A 72 -3.73 20.69 -16.20
C ALA A 72 -5.01 20.73 -17.02
N TYR A 73 -5.85 21.74 -16.80
CA TYR A 73 -7.15 21.88 -17.43
C TYR A 73 -7.46 23.33 -17.78
N ASP A 74 -8.14 23.53 -18.91
CA ASP A 74 -8.77 24.79 -19.29
C ASP A 74 -10.29 24.62 -19.33
N ALA A 75 -10.99 25.31 -18.43
CA ALA A 75 -12.44 25.14 -18.24
C ALA A 75 -13.31 25.61 -19.40
N LEU A 76 -12.80 26.52 -20.23
CA LEU A 76 -13.57 27.12 -21.32
C LEU A 76 -13.53 26.25 -22.58
N SER A 77 -12.35 25.75 -22.93
CA SER A 77 -12.13 24.90 -24.11
C SER A 77 -12.33 23.41 -23.82
N GLY A 78 -12.30 22.99 -22.55
CA GLY A 78 -12.28 21.58 -22.19
C GLY A 78 -10.91 20.92 -22.38
N SER A 79 -9.86 21.68 -22.70
CA SER A 79 -8.54 21.15 -23.00
C SER A 79 -7.87 20.59 -21.74
N ILE A 80 -7.31 19.38 -21.84
CA ILE A 80 -6.65 18.70 -20.71
C ILE A 80 -5.24 18.27 -21.08
N GLY A 81 -4.28 18.67 -20.27
CA GLY A 81 -2.89 18.24 -20.34
C GLY A 81 -2.52 17.33 -19.17
N ILE A 82 -1.78 16.27 -19.46
CA ILE A 82 -1.32 15.27 -18.49
C ILE A 82 0.19 15.08 -18.68
N SER A 83 0.90 15.03 -17.57
CA SER A 83 2.29 14.60 -17.50
C SER A 83 2.45 13.54 -16.42
N ALA A 84 3.28 12.54 -16.68
CA ALA A 84 3.62 11.47 -15.74
C ALA A 84 5.15 11.21 -15.73
N ASP A 85 5.62 10.51 -14.72
CA ASP A 85 6.99 9.97 -14.60
C ASP A 85 8.11 10.99 -14.65
N ARG A 86 7.85 12.25 -14.26
CA ARG A 86 8.86 13.30 -14.27
C ARG A 86 9.73 13.26 -13.02
N ALA A 87 11.00 13.62 -13.20
CA ALA A 87 11.98 13.67 -12.13
C ALA A 87 11.71 14.80 -11.11
N SER A 88 10.83 15.77 -11.43
CA SER A 88 10.50 16.85 -10.51
C SER A 88 9.07 17.36 -10.72
N LYS A 89 8.51 17.91 -9.64
CA LYS A 89 7.21 18.59 -9.63
C LYS A 89 7.10 19.64 -10.73
N ALA A 90 8.08 20.54 -10.82
CA ALA A 90 8.09 21.64 -11.78
C ALA A 90 8.11 21.15 -13.24
N ARG A 91 8.82 20.05 -13.53
CA ARG A 91 8.83 19.43 -14.86
C ARG A 91 7.45 18.83 -15.18
N ALA A 92 6.82 18.16 -14.22
CA ALA A 92 5.47 17.61 -14.40
C ALA A 92 4.45 18.71 -14.69
N GLU A 93 4.43 19.77 -13.90
CA GLU A 93 3.51 20.88 -14.07
C GLU A 93 3.73 21.61 -15.40
N LYS A 94 4.99 21.90 -15.75
CA LYS A 94 5.32 22.53 -17.03
C LYS A 94 4.84 21.69 -18.23
N ASP A 95 5.11 20.40 -18.21
CA ASP A 95 4.75 19.50 -19.33
C ASP A 95 3.22 19.34 -19.43
N ALA A 96 2.51 19.26 -18.30
CA ALA A 96 1.04 19.21 -18.28
C ALA A 96 0.43 20.51 -18.83
N LEU A 97 0.92 21.68 -18.41
CA LEU A 97 0.46 22.97 -18.94
C LEU A 97 0.73 23.09 -20.44
N ALA A 98 1.92 22.70 -20.90
CA ALA A 98 2.28 22.72 -22.32
C ALA A 98 1.39 21.80 -23.16
N GLN A 99 1.09 20.60 -22.67
CA GLN A 99 0.18 19.68 -23.35
C GLN A 99 -1.25 20.23 -23.41
N CYS A 100 -1.74 20.83 -22.32
CA CYS A 100 -3.05 21.49 -22.30
C CYS A 100 -3.12 22.62 -23.34
N ALA A 101 -2.09 23.48 -23.40
CA ALA A 101 -2.04 24.58 -24.36
C ALA A 101 -1.99 24.08 -25.81
N THR A 102 -1.21 23.02 -26.08
CA THR A 102 -1.12 22.40 -27.42
C THR A 102 -2.46 21.83 -27.88
N LYS A 103 -3.35 21.43 -26.96
CA LYS A 103 -4.70 20.96 -27.24
C LYS A 103 -5.73 22.09 -27.43
N GLY A 104 -5.31 23.35 -27.38
CA GLY A 104 -6.16 24.52 -27.60
C GLY A 104 -6.57 25.27 -26.33
N GLY A 105 -6.03 24.90 -25.16
CA GLY A 105 -6.33 25.60 -23.91
C GLY A 105 -5.62 26.95 -23.82
N ALA A 106 -6.39 28.03 -23.70
CA ALA A 106 -5.84 29.40 -23.60
C ALA A 106 -5.52 29.80 -22.15
N ARG A 107 -6.18 29.20 -21.16
CA ARG A 107 -6.06 29.48 -19.73
C ARG A 107 -5.87 28.19 -18.92
N CYS A 108 -4.93 27.36 -19.39
CA CYS A 108 -4.56 26.13 -18.69
C CYS A 108 -4.07 26.42 -17.27
N VAL A 109 -4.67 25.74 -16.29
CA VAL A 109 -4.26 25.78 -14.89
C VAL A 109 -4.01 24.36 -14.36
N ILE A 110 -3.12 24.22 -13.39
CA ILE A 110 -2.88 22.94 -12.72
C ILE A 110 -4.13 22.56 -11.91
N ASN A 111 -4.70 21.40 -12.21
CA ASN A 111 -5.81 20.82 -11.48
C ASN A 111 -5.32 19.89 -10.36
N THR A 112 -4.27 19.10 -10.62
CA THR A 112 -3.68 18.20 -9.61
C THR A 112 -2.21 17.96 -9.95
N THR A 113 -1.38 17.95 -8.91
CA THR A 113 0.01 17.50 -9.00
C THR A 113 0.22 16.39 -7.98
N TYR A 114 0.85 15.29 -8.38
CA TYR A 114 0.97 14.09 -7.58
C TYR A 114 2.36 13.49 -7.71
N HIS A 115 2.75 12.68 -6.73
CA HIS A 115 3.97 11.89 -6.77
C HIS A 115 3.79 10.55 -6.08
N ASP A 116 4.60 9.58 -6.52
CA ASP A 116 4.68 8.23 -5.95
C ASP A 116 3.33 7.52 -5.81
N GLN A 117 2.39 7.84 -6.69
CA GLN A 117 1.01 7.35 -6.67
C GLN A 117 0.35 7.48 -8.05
N CYS A 118 -0.90 7.05 -8.13
CA CYS A 118 -1.74 7.13 -9.32
C CYS A 118 -2.72 8.28 -9.24
N VAL A 119 -3.12 8.78 -10.41
CA VAL A 119 -4.21 9.75 -10.57
C VAL A 119 -5.22 9.17 -11.54
N ALA A 120 -6.50 9.46 -11.31
CA ALA A 120 -7.52 9.32 -12.32
C ALA A 120 -8.27 10.62 -12.47
N VAL A 121 -8.77 10.84 -13.67
CA VAL A 121 -9.51 12.05 -14.00
C VAL A 121 -10.85 11.67 -14.61
N ALA A 122 -11.90 12.15 -13.96
CA ALA A 122 -13.29 11.96 -14.36
C ALA A 122 -13.89 13.31 -14.75
N TYR A 123 -14.86 13.24 -15.66
CA TYR A 123 -15.61 14.41 -16.11
C TYR A 123 -17.09 14.09 -16.19
N GLY A 124 -17.90 15.14 -16.03
CA GLY A 124 -19.35 15.08 -16.11
C GLY A 124 -19.94 16.44 -16.44
N PRO A 125 -21.27 16.52 -16.61
CA PRO A 125 -21.94 17.79 -16.87
C PRO A 125 -21.71 18.77 -15.71
N SER A 126 -21.43 20.03 -16.03
CA SER A 126 -21.26 21.06 -15.00
C SER A 126 -22.59 21.28 -14.26
N PRO A 127 -22.60 21.28 -12.91
CA PRO A 127 -23.79 21.58 -12.12
C PRO A 127 -24.26 23.04 -12.30
N LYS A 128 -23.43 23.90 -12.91
CA LYS A 128 -23.77 25.29 -13.27
C LYS A 128 -24.50 25.42 -14.61
N GLY A 129 -24.85 24.30 -15.26
CA GLY A 129 -25.68 24.25 -16.47
C GLY A 129 -24.94 24.49 -17.79
N SER A 130 -23.63 24.76 -17.79
CA SER A 130 -22.82 24.86 -19.00
C SER A 130 -21.39 24.35 -18.77
N GLY A 131 -20.84 23.69 -19.79
CA GLY A 131 -19.50 23.09 -19.77
C GLY A 131 -19.43 21.74 -19.05
N VAL A 132 -18.21 21.31 -18.76
CA VAL A 132 -17.91 20.08 -18.02
C VAL A 132 -17.23 20.38 -16.69
N LEU A 133 -17.57 19.61 -15.67
CA LEU A 133 -16.82 19.53 -14.43
C LEU A 133 -15.74 18.46 -14.59
N VAL A 134 -14.51 18.74 -14.17
CA VAL A 134 -13.38 17.82 -14.24
C VAL A 134 -12.82 17.65 -12.84
N ASN A 135 -12.76 16.41 -12.37
CA ASN A 135 -12.20 16.04 -11.07
C ASN A 135 -11.02 15.09 -11.28
N SER A 136 -9.88 15.43 -10.69
CA SER A 136 -8.72 14.54 -10.58
C SER A 136 -8.63 14.04 -9.15
N VAL A 137 -8.50 12.72 -8.96
CA VAL A 137 -8.32 12.12 -7.65
C VAL A 137 -7.11 11.20 -7.68
N THR A 138 -6.30 11.27 -6.62
CA THR A 138 -5.13 10.42 -6.46
C THR A 138 -5.39 9.23 -5.55
N ALA A 139 -4.70 8.12 -5.81
CA ALA A 139 -4.70 6.95 -4.95
C ALA A 139 -3.45 6.10 -5.18
N ALA A 140 -3.19 5.15 -4.28
CA ALA A 140 -2.05 4.24 -4.38
C ALA A 140 -2.10 3.30 -5.60
N GLY A 141 -3.26 3.13 -6.25
CA GLY A 141 -3.44 2.28 -7.42
C GLY A 141 -4.45 2.87 -8.40
N GLU A 142 -4.34 2.47 -9.66
CA GLU A 142 -5.17 2.98 -10.76
C GLU A 142 -6.67 2.77 -10.53
N GLU A 143 -7.08 1.56 -10.16
CA GLU A 143 -8.49 1.23 -10.00
C GLU A 143 -9.13 2.01 -8.85
N LEU A 144 -8.41 2.16 -7.73
CA LEU A 144 -8.86 2.95 -6.60
C LEU A 144 -8.95 4.44 -6.96
N ALA A 145 -7.99 4.97 -7.72
CA ALA A 145 -8.03 6.34 -8.21
C ALA A 145 -9.25 6.55 -9.13
N ARG A 146 -9.47 5.63 -10.08
CA ARG A 146 -10.58 5.66 -11.04
C ARG A 146 -11.94 5.65 -10.34
N MET A 147 -12.14 4.69 -9.44
CA MET A 147 -13.37 4.57 -8.66
C MET A 147 -13.66 5.85 -7.88
N ARG A 148 -12.66 6.39 -7.16
CA ARG A 148 -12.82 7.62 -6.38
C ARG A 148 -13.05 8.85 -7.24
N ALA A 149 -12.39 8.95 -8.40
CA ALA A 149 -12.60 10.05 -9.33
C ALA A 149 -14.04 10.06 -9.87
N LEU A 150 -14.57 8.89 -10.24
CA LEU A 150 -15.97 8.73 -10.66
C LEU A 150 -16.92 9.10 -9.52
N GLU A 151 -16.76 8.51 -8.34
CA GLU A 151 -17.60 8.80 -7.17
C GLU A 151 -17.63 10.30 -6.83
N THR A 152 -16.46 10.93 -6.80
CA THR A 152 -16.34 12.37 -6.53
C THR A 152 -17.03 13.19 -7.61
N CYS A 153 -16.82 12.86 -8.88
CA CYS A 153 -17.48 13.53 -9.99
C CYS A 153 -19.01 13.38 -9.95
N GLU A 154 -19.53 12.19 -9.71
CA GLU A 154 -20.98 11.95 -9.67
C GLU A 154 -21.63 12.69 -8.50
N LYS A 155 -20.95 12.72 -7.36
CA LYS A 155 -21.36 13.51 -6.20
C LYS A 155 -21.39 15.01 -6.48
N ASP A 156 -20.37 15.53 -7.16
CA ASP A 156 -20.23 16.97 -7.42
C ASP A 156 -21.14 17.47 -8.55
N THR A 157 -21.44 16.59 -9.52
CA THR A 157 -22.28 16.93 -10.68
C THR A 157 -23.75 16.56 -10.46
N GLY A 158 -24.05 15.60 -9.58
CA GLY A 158 -25.38 15.02 -9.42
C GLY A 158 -25.83 14.18 -10.64
N ALA A 159 -24.88 13.77 -11.49
CA ALA A 159 -25.12 13.05 -12.73
C ALA A 159 -24.06 11.97 -12.97
N SER A 160 -24.29 11.05 -13.90
CA SER A 160 -23.30 10.05 -14.28
C SER A 160 -22.05 10.71 -14.89
N CYS A 161 -20.88 10.25 -14.44
CA CYS A 161 -19.59 10.71 -14.93
C CYS A 161 -18.85 9.63 -15.71
N GLN A 162 -17.82 10.04 -16.45
CA GLN A 162 -16.92 9.14 -17.17
C GLN A 162 -15.47 9.44 -16.81
N SER A 163 -14.65 8.39 -16.67
CA SER A 163 -13.20 8.53 -16.53
C SER A 163 -12.58 8.70 -17.91
N PHE A 164 -11.75 9.71 -18.12
CA PHE A 164 -11.01 9.87 -19.39
C PHE A 164 -9.54 9.46 -19.28
N TYR A 165 -8.96 9.47 -18.08
CA TYR A 165 -7.57 9.09 -17.86
C TYR A 165 -7.39 8.46 -16.49
N THR A 166 -6.54 7.45 -16.44
CA THR A 166 -5.95 6.91 -15.21
C THR A 166 -4.49 6.56 -15.51
N GLY A 167 -3.59 6.88 -14.58
CA GLY A 167 -2.18 6.49 -14.71
C GLY A 167 -1.36 6.88 -13.50
N CYS A 168 -0.15 6.33 -13.41
CA CYS A 168 0.70 6.49 -12.24
C CYS A 168 1.99 7.25 -12.49
N SER A 169 2.62 7.68 -11.41
CA SER A 169 4.00 8.15 -11.38
C SER A 169 4.64 7.51 -10.16
N LEU A 170 5.05 6.26 -10.32
CA LEU A 170 5.57 5.43 -9.24
C LEU A 170 7.08 5.61 -9.10
N PRO A 171 7.62 5.53 -7.87
CA PRO A 171 9.04 5.71 -7.66
C PRO A 171 9.83 4.60 -8.38
N VAL A 172 10.98 4.98 -8.94
CA VAL A 172 11.89 3.99 -9.55
C VAL A 172 12.76 3.40 -8.43
N PRO A 173 12.91 2.07 -8.34
CA PRO A 173 13.79 1.44 -7.37
C PRO A 173 15.20 2.04 -7.44
N ALA A 174 15.83 2.26 -6.28
CA ALA A 174 17.26 2.54 -6.23
C ALA A 174 18.01 1.36 -6.84
N GLN A 175 18.91 1.63 -7.79
CA GLN A 175 19.87 0.65 -8.31
C GLN A 175 21.12 0.62 -7.44
#